data_AF-A0A223AS06-F1
#
_entry.id   AF-A0A223AS06-F1
#
_cell.length_a   1.000
_cell.length_b   1.000
_cell.length_c   1.000
_cell.angle_alpha   90.00
_cell.angle_beta   90.00
_cell.angle_gamma   90.00
#
_symmetry.space_group_name_H-M   'P 1'
#
loop_
_entity.id
_entity.type
_entity.pdbx_description
1 polymer ?
#
loop_
_entity_poly.entity_id
_entity_poly.type
_entity_poly.pdbx_seq_one_letter_code
_entity_poly.pdbx_strand_id
1 'polypeptide(L)'
;MKCDYDEINFIATYHNAGRYIDKYIEDLHVYGIPEYIPISKMLKNWKHEIVNSFLTYRGRRISNGPIESMNSRIKLIKHNANGYKNFYRFRLRCLYTLNKHSSIKF
;
A
#
# COMPACT_ATOMS: atom_id res chain seq x y z
N MET A 1 -15.30 9.78 -4.96
CA MET A 1 -14.75 9.01 -3.80
C MET A 1 -13.37 8.43 -4.02
N LYS A 2 -13.15 7.45 -4.92
CA LYS A 2 -11.77 7.05 -5.27
C LYS A 2 -10.98 8.21 -5.87
N CYS A 3 -11.59 8.91 -6.83
CA CYS A 3 -11.01 10.12 -7.43
C CYS A 3 -10.69 11.19 -6.38
N ASP A 4 -11.55 11.38 -5.36
CA ASP A 4 -11.36 12.38 -4.31
C ASP A 4 -10.15 12.03 -3.42
N TYR A 5 -9.96 10.75 -3.08
CA TYR A 5 -8.76 10.32 -2.36
C TYR A 5 -7.49 10.42 -3.22
N ASP A 6 -7.59 10.12 -4.52
CA ASP A 6 -6.49 10.30 -5.47
C ASP A 6 -6.12 11.78 -5.60
N GLU A 7 -7.10 12.68 -5.60
CA GLU A 7 -6.91 14.13 -5.58
C GLU A 7 -6.20 14.57 -4.30
N ILE A 8 -6.65 14.11 -3.12
CA ILE A 8 -5.96 14.37 -1.84
C ILE A 8 -4.50 13.90 -1.92
N ASN A 9 -4.24 12.72 -2.47
CA ASN A 9 -2.86 12.23 -2.62
C ASN A 9 -2.01 13.09 -3.54
N PHE A 10 -2.62 13.74 -4.54
CA PHE A 10 -1.92 14.59 -5.48
C PHE A 10 -1.63 15.98 -4.90
N ILE A 11 -2.60 16.60 -4.21
CA ILE A 11 -2.51 18.01 -3.78
C ILE A 11 -2.00 18.19 -2.35
N ALA A 12 -2.18 17.19 -1.47
CA ALA A 12 -1.90 17.36 -0.06
C ALA A 12 -0.40 17.26 0.26
N THR A 13 -0.01 18.01 1.27
CA THR A 13 1.30 17.98 1.93
C THR A 13 1.15 17.34 3.31
N TYR A 14 2.25 16.94 3.93
CA TYR A 14 2.22 16.41 5.29
C TYR A 14 1.44 17.30 6.29
N HIS A 15 1.58 18.62 6.19
CA HIS A 15 0.94 19.57 7.12
C HIS A 15 -0.58 19.66 6.98
N ASN A 16 -1.12 19.48 5.77
CA ASN A 16 -2.56 19.63 5.52
C ASN A 16 -3.27 18.28 5.27
N ALA A 17 -2.53 17.19 5.05
CA ALA A 17 -3.08 15.85 4.79
C ALA A 17 -4.03 15.40 5.90
N GLY A 18 -3.69 15.65 7.18
CA GLY A 18 -4.57 15.29 8.30
C GLY A 18 -5.97 15.87 8.16
N ARG A 19 -6.07 17.16 7.80
CA ARG A 19 -7.35 17.85 7.60
C ARG A 19 -8.12 17.30 6.39
N TYR A 20 -7.43 17.02 5.29
CA TYR A 20 -8.07 16.45 4.10
C TYR A 20 -8.60 15.04 4.37
N ILE A 21 -7.85 14.22 5.10
CA ILE A 21 -8.27 12.87 5.48
C ILE A 21 -9.46 12.92 6.44
N ASP A 22 -9.48 13.83 7.41
CA ASP A 22 -10.63 14.01 8.30
C ASP A 22 -11.90 14.37 7.52
N LYS A 23 -11.80 15.37 6.63
CA LYS A 23 -12.91 15.76 5.77
C LYS A 23 -13.38 14.58 4.90
N TYR A 24 -12.47 13.84 4.30
CA TYR A 24 -12.83 12.68 3.48
C TYR A 24 -13.55 11.60 4.30
N ILE A 25 -13.14 11.36 5.54
CA ILE A 25 -13.80 10.42 6.45
C ILE A 25 -15.21 10.91 6.82
N GLU A 26 -15.39 12.22 7.07
CA GLU A 26 -16.70 12.82 7.32
C GLU A 26 -17.63 12.69 6.11
N ASP A 27 -17.13 12.97 4.91
CA ASP A 27 -17.88 12.84 3.67
C ASP A 27 -18.37 11.39 3.49
N LEU A 28 -17.53 10.39 3.80
CA LEU A 28 -17.92 8.97 3.79
C LEU A 28 -19.08 8.65 4.76
N HIS A 29 -19.17 9.34 5.91
CA HIS A 29 -20.29 9.19 6.83
C HIS A 29 -21.56 9.88 6.32
N VAL A 30 -21.42 11.07 5.74
CA VAL A 30 -22.55 11.85 5.18
C VAL A 30 -23.25 11.09 4.06
N TYR A 31 -22.52 10.36 3.22
CA TYR A 31 -23.12 9.56 2.14
C TYR A 31 -24.00 8.40 2.65
N GLY A 32 -23.85 7.97 3.91
CA GLY A 32 -24.74 6.98 4.54
C GLY A 32 -24.71 5.57 3.92
N ILE A 33 -23.72 5.26 3.09
CA ILE A 33 -23.58 3.96 2.43
C ILE A 33 -22.98 2.94 3.41
N PRO A 34 -23.63 1.79 3.67
CA PRO A 34 -23.15 0.80 4.65
C PRO A 34 -21.73 0.29 4.38
N GLU A 35 -21.34 0.14 3.11
CA GLU A 35 -20.02 -0.30 2.67
C GLU A 35 -18.90 0.68 3.07
N TYR A 36 -19.23 1.94 3.39
CA TYR A 36 -18.26 2.94 3.84
C TYR A 36 -18.01 2.92 5.34
N ILE A 37 -18.87 2.27 6.11
CA ILE A 37 -18.65 2.08 7.56
C ILE A 37 -17.31 1.38 7.83
N PRO A 38 -16.99 0.21 7.22
CA PRO A 38 -15.69 -0.42 7.44
C PRO A 38 -14.53 0.42 6.88
N ILE A 39 -14.70 1.11 5.75
CA ILE A 39 -13.65 1.93 5.14
C ILE A 39 -13.31 3.14 6.02
N SER A 40 -14.32 3.88 6.48
CA SER A 40 -14.13 5.02 7.38
C SER A 40 -13.49 4.60 8.71
N LYS A 41 -13.86 3.44 9.27
CA LYS A 41 -13.22 2.88 10.46
C LYS A 41 -11.76 2.54 10.21
N MET A 42 -11.43 1.92 9.08
CA MET A 42 -10.06 1.64 8.67
C MET A 42 -9.26 2.95 8.53
N LEU A 43 -9.78 3.95 7.82
CA LEU A 43 -9.10 5.23 7.62
C LEU A 43 -8.86 5.97 8.94
N LYS A 44 -9.83 5.95 9.87
CA LYS A 44 -9.66 6.50 11.22
C LYS A 44 -8.55 5.79 11.99
N ASN A 45 -8.55 4.45 11.97
CA ASN A 45 -7.56 3.65 12.70
C ASN A 45 -6.13 3.83 12.20
N TRP A 46 -5.95 4.00 10.89
CA TRP A 46 -4.64 4.14 10.23
C TRP A 46 -4.29 5.59 9.86
N LYS A 47 -5.03 6.57 10.40
CA LYS A 47 -4.89 7.98 10.01
C LYS A 47 -3.46 8.47 10.22
N HIS A 48 -2.82 8.08 11.32
CA HIS A 48 -1.47 8.52 11.64
C HIS A 48 -0.47 8.08 10.56
N GLU A 49 -0.49 6.81 10.18
CA GLU A 49 0.37 6.23 9.15
C GLU A 49 0.06 6.80 7.77
N ILE A 50 -1.22 6.99 7.45
CA ILE A 50 -1.66 7.61 6.19
C ILE A 50 -1.09 9.03 6.08
N VAL A 51 -1.21 9.85 7.13
CA VAL A 51 -0.67 11.22 7.15
C VAL A 51 0.85 11.20 7.02
N ASN A 52 1.54 10.29 7.73
CA ASN A 52 2.99 10.13 7.62
C ASN A 52 3.45 9.74 6.20
N SER A 53 2.60 9.09 5.40
CA SER A 53 2.94 8.79 3.99
C SER A 53 3.09 10.04 3.10
N PHE A 54 2.66 11.22 3.57
CA PHE A 54 2.86 12.50 2.90
C PHE A 54 4.19 13.16 3.23
N LEU A 55 4.99 12.58 4.15
CA LEU A 55 6.36 13.03 4.39
C LEU A 55 7.21 12.86 3.14
N THR A 56 8.06 13.86 2.90
CA THR A 56 9.05 13.82 1.84
C THR A 56 10.43 13.54 2.42
N TYR A 57 11.18 12.68 1.74
CA TYR A 57 12.57 12.40 2.03
C TYR A 57 13.40 12.75 0.81
N ARG A 58 14.42 13.61 0.97
CA ARG A 58 15.25 14.12 -0.14
C ARG A 58 14.43 14.68 -1.31
N GLY A 59 13.39 15.45 -0.99
CA GLY A 59 12.53 16.12 -1.98
C GLY A 59 11.51 15.22 -2.69
N ARG A 60 11.33 13.97 -2.26
CA ARG A 60 10.33 13.04 -2.85
C ARG A 60 9.56 12.30 -1.77
N ARG A 61 8.28 11.99 -2.02
CA ARG A 61 7.52 11.06 -1.17
C ARG A 61 8.09 9.65 -1.33
N ILE A 62 8.06 8.88 -0.24
CA ILE A 62 8.42 7.45 -0.29
C ILE A 62 7.37 6.75 -1.14
N SER A 63 7.81 6.02 -2.17
CA SER A 63 6.90 5.29 -3.05
C SER A 63 6.73 3.84 -2.59
N ASN A 64 5.53 3.30 -2.80
CA ASN A 64 5.26 1.87 -2.57
C ASN A 64 5.78 0.97 -3.70
N GLY A 65 6.18 1.55 -4.84
CA GLY A 65 6.60 0.83 -6.05
C GLY A 65 7.67 -0.26 -5.82
N PRO A 66 8.74 -0.03 -5.03
CA PRO A 66 9.73 -1.08 -4.73
C PRO A 66 9.12 -2.29 -4.02
N ILE A 67 8.22 -2.06 -3.06
CA ILE A 67 7.55 -3.13 -2.30
C ILE A 67 6.55 -3.85 -3.20
N GLU A 68 5.79 -3.12 -4.01
CA GLU A 68 4.83 -3.68 -4.97
C GLU A 68 5.52 -4.56 -6.02
N SER A 69 6.65 -4.10 -6.56
CA SER A 69 7.47 -4.87 -7.48
C SER A 69 7.92 -6.19 -6.85
N MET A 70 8.41 -6.15 -5.61
CA MET A 70 8.83 -7.36 -4.89
C MET A 70 7.67 -8.30 -4.61
N ASN A 71 6.50 -7.79 -4.21
CA ASN A 71 5.29 -8.59 -3.99
C ASN A 71 4.81 -9.28 -5.27
N SER A 72 4.86 -8.60 -6.41
CA SER A 72 4.49 -9.17 -7.72
C SER A 72 5.40 -10.34 -8.10
N ARG A 73 6.71 -10.21 -7.87
CA ARG A 73 7.68 -11.29 -8.10
C ARG A 73 7.43 -12.50 -7.18
N ILE A 74 7.14 -12.26 -5.91
CA ILE A 74 6.79 -13.33 -4.94
C ILE A 74 5.51 -14.06 -5.39
N LYS A 75 4.50 -13.33 -5.85
CA LYS A 75 3.26 -13.91 -6.39
C LYS A 75 3.56 -14.76 -7.62
N LEU A 76 4.42 -14.30 -8.53
CA LEU A 76 4.83 -15.06 -9.71
C LEU A 76 5.56 -16.35 -9.35
N ILE A 77 6.47 -16.32 -8.37
CA ILE A 77 7.15 -17.52 -7.85
C ILE A 77 6.13 -18.53 -7.32
N LYS A 78 5.16 -18.07 -6.52
CA LYS A 78 4.10 -18.93 -5.98
C LYS A 78 3.23 -19.52 -7.10
N HIS A 79 2.86 -18.71 -8.09
CA HIS A 79 2.03 -19.12 -9.21
C HIS A 79 2.73 -20.15 -10.09
N ASN A 80 3.99 -19.90 -10.47
CA ASN A 80 4.78 -20.81 -11.31
C ASN A 80 5.01 -22.18 -10.66
N ALA A 81 4.97 -22.26 -9.33
CA ALA A 81 5.08 -23.52 -8.60
C ALA A 81 3.74 -24.26 -8.43
N ASN A 82 2.62 -23.70 -8.92
CA ASN A 82 1.26 -24.14 -8.61
C ASN A 82 1.00 -24.21 -7.10
N GLY A 83 1.56 -23.24 -6.36
CA GLY A 83 1.53 -23.19 -4.91
C GLY A 83 2.66 -24.00 -4.26
N TYR A 84 2.97 -23.64 -3.01
CA TYR A 84 3.97 -24.34 -2.20
C TYR A 84 3.31 -24.99 -1.00
N LYS A 85 3.53 -26.31 -0.82
CA LYS A 85 3.11 -27.03 0.39
C LYS A 85 4.02 -26.77 1.59
N ASN A 86 5.30 -26.48 1.32
CA ASN A 86 6.32 -26.26 2.35
C ASN A 86 6.77 -24.78 2.32
N PHE A 87 6.43 -24.03 3.38
CA PHE A 87 6.76 -22.61 3.49
C PHE A 87 8.27 -22.34 3.54
N TYR A 88 9.05 -23.22 4.17
CA TYR A 88 10.51 -23.07 4.23
C TYR A 88 11.13 -23.09 2.83
N ARG A 89 10.70 -24.03 1.98
CA ARG A 89 11.14 -24.10 0.58
C ARG A 89 10.71 -22.87 -0.23
N PHE A 90 9.49 -22.37 -0.01
CA PHE A 90 9.00 -21.14 -0.63
C PHE A 90 9.86 -19.93 -0.25
N ARG A 91 10.14 -19.77 1.05
CA ARG A 91 10.97 -18.69 1.58
C ARG A 91 12.38 -18.74 1.00
N LEU A 92 13.02 -19.90 0.98
CA LEU A 92 14.34 -20.07 0.37
C LEU A 92 14.34 -19.67 -1.11
N ARG A 93 13.33 -20.09 -1.88
CA ARG A 93 13.20 -19.72 -3.28
C ARG A 93 13.11 -18.21 -3.43
N CYS A 94 12.24 -17.55 -2.67
CA CYS A 94 12.07 -16.10 -2.70
C CYS A 94 13.38 -15.37 -2.37
N LEU A 95 14.06 -15.74 -1.28
CA LEU A 95 15.33 -15.13 -0.88
C LEU A 95 16.41 -15.29 -1.96
N TYR A 96 16.48 -16.47 -2.60
CA TYR A 96 17.42 -16.71 -3.68
C TYR A 96 17.11 -15.83 -4.90
N THR A 97 15.88 -15.85 -5.41
CA THR A 97 15.51 -15.20 -6.68
C THR A 97 15.37 -13.68 -6.58
N LEU A 98 15.09 -13.16 -5.38
CA LEU A 98 14.99 -11.71 -5.16
C LEU A 98 16.37 -11.07 -5.03
N ASN A 99 17.43 -11.86 -4.80
CA ASN A 99 18.80 -11.37 -4.71
C ASN A 99 19.28 -10.85 -6.08
N LYS A 100 19.95 -9.69 -6.09
CA LYS A 100 20.43 -9.02 -7.31
C LYS A 100 21.35 -9.91 -8.17
N HIS A 101 22.12 -10.77 -7.51
CA HIS A 101 23.12 -11.66 -8.13
C HIS A 101 22.57 -13.05 -8.46
N SER A 102 21.27 -13.28 -8.32
CA SER A 102 20.67 -14.57 -8.63
C SER A 102 20.74 -14.86 -10.14
N SER A 103 21.16 -16.07 -10.51
CA SER A 103 21.12 -16.55 -11.90
C SER A 103 19.70 -16.70 -12.44
N ILE A 104 18.72 -16.93 -11.55
CA ILE A 104 17.32 -17.11 -11.91
C ILE A 104 16.53 -15.90 -11.41
N LYS A 105 15.97 -15.13 -12.34
CA LYS A 105 15.08 -14.01 -12.06
C LYS A 105 13.67 -14.36 -12.51
N PHE A 106 12.72 -14.13 -11.61
CA PHE A 106 11.29 -14.06 -11.87
C PHE A 106 10.87 -12.60 -11.71
#